data_AF-A0A501XQA5-F1
#
_entry.id   AF-A0A501XQA5-F1
#
_cell.length_a   1.000
_cell.length_b   1.000
_cell.length_c   1.000
_cell.angle_alpha   90.00
_cell.angle_beta   90.00
_cell.angle_gamma   90.00
#
_symmetry.space_group_name_H-M   'P 1'
#
loop_
_entity.id
_entity.type
_entity.pdbx_description
1 polymer ?
#
loop_
_entity_poly.entity_id
_entity_poly.type
_entity_poly.pdbx_seq_one_letter_code
_entity_poly.pdbx_strand_id
1 'polypeptide(L)'
;MAGAADAAELITNGGFEDLSTYAAPGSHGSYAYPEGAVAGWTFYGAGLINGTTATPWFGWAPPQGFSGAQYGFVQGQGWLVQSITADVSGALQLSWLEGSRPDIFGGGYKGDQSYEVWLDTSLLGTFSTQSGQDFTLRTLSGPNVTAGNSYNLIFHGLSASDNTAFLDDVSASVSASGAVPEPATWAMLITGFGLIGAVMRRRGLATA
;
A
#
# COMPACT_ATOMS: atom_id res chain seq x y z
N MET A 1 20.32 -19.98 5.55
CA MET A 1 19.42 -18.83 5.79
C MET A 1 18.56 -18.71 4.54
N ALA A 2 17.31 -19.15 4.61
CA ALA A 2 16.38 -18.95 3.50
C ALA A 2 16.13 -17.45 3.40
N GLY A 3 16.39 -16.85 2.23
CA GLY A 3 15.97 -15.48 1.97
C GLY A 3 14.47 -15.39 2.18
N ALA A 4 14.02 -14.36 2.88
CA ALA A 4 12.61 -14.02 2.88
C ALA A 4 12.19 -13.92 1.41
N ALA A 5 11.19 -14.72 1.00
CA ALA A 5 10.56 -14.51 -0.29
C ALA A 5 10.06 -13.06 -0.30
N ASP A 6 10.33 -12.33 -1.38
CA ASP A 6 9.77 -11.00 -1.58
C ASP A 6 8.25 -11.13 -1.47
N ALA A 7 7.64 -10.44 -0.52
CA ALA A 7 6.20 -10.56 -0.29
C ALA A 7 5.49 -9.94 -1.50
N ALA A 8 4.48 -10.62 -2.04
CA ALA A 8 3.77 -10.16 -3.23
C ALA A 8 3.15 -8.76 -2.98
N GLU A 9 3.31 -7.87 -3.96
CA GLU A 9 2.68 -6.56 -3.96
C GLU A 9 1.16 -6.71 -4.06
N LEU A 10 0.43 -6.05 -3.15
CA LEU A 10 -1.02 -6.06 -3.11
C LEU A 10 -1.63 -4.82 -3.75
N ILE A 11 -0.87 -3.72 -3.87
CA ILE A 11 -1.35 -2.47 -4.42
C ILE A 11 -1.28 -2.50 -5.94
N THR A 12 -2.37 -2.11 -6.56
CA THR A 12 -2.44 -1.82 -7.99
C THR A 12 -2.27 -0.32 -8.20
N ASN A 13 -1.45 0.06 -9.19
CA ASN A 13 -1.24 1.47 -9.54
C ASN A 13 -0.89 2.37 -8.35
N GLY A 14 0.02 1.91 -7.47
CA GLY A 14 0.41 2.62 -6.25
C GLY A 14 1.08 3.96 -6.49
N GLY A 15 1.73 4.13 -7.65
CA GLY A 15 2.29 5.39 -8.12
C GLY A 15 1.37 6.21 -9.02
N PHE A 16 0.09 5.83 -9.18
CA PHE A 16 -0.91 6.61 -9.92
C PHE A 16 -0.59 6.89 -11.40
N GLU A 17 0.33 6.14 -12.01
CA GLU A 17 0.77 6.33 -13.40
C GLU A 17 -0.23 5.81 -14.44
N ASP A 18 -1.05 4.82 -14.08
CA ASP A 18 -2.08 4.29 -14.96
C ASP A 18 -3.35 5.16 -14.91
N LEU A 19 -3.66 5.81 -16.04
CA LEU A 19 -4.91 6.54 -16.27
C LEU A 19 -5.80 5.87 -17.33
N SER A 20 -5.56 4.61 -17.70
CA SER A 20 -6.25 3.94 -18.80
C SER A 20 -7.79 3.91 -18.67
N THR A 21 -8.29 3.95 -17.44
CA THR A 21 -9.73 3.95 -17.10
C THR A 21 -10.31 5.35 -16.89
N TYR A 22 -9.47 6.37 -16.99
CA TYR A 22 -9.83 7.76 -16.79
C TYR A 22 -9.18 8.59 -17.89
N ALA A 23 -9.97 8.98 -18.89
CA ALA A 23 -9.50 9.98 -19.83
C ALA A 23 -9.11 11.21 -19.01
N ALA A 24 -7.79 11.46 -18.87
CA ALA A 24 -7.27 12.63 -18.18
C ALA A 24 -8.11 13.82 -18.63
N PRO A 25 -8.82 14.53 -17.74
CA PRO A 25 -9.89 15.40 -18.17
C PRO A 25 -9.28 16.48 -19.06
N GLY A 26 -9.77 16.54 -20.30
CA GLY A 26 -9.51 17.66 -21.17
C GLY A 26 -10.05 18.93 -20.51
N SER A 27 -9.15 19.64 -19.82
CA SER A 27 -9.10 21.08 -19.47
C SER A 27 -8.20 21.40 -18.25
N HIS A 28 -7.65 20.39 -17.53
CA HIS A 28 -6.84 20.63 -16.32
C HIS A 28 -5.43 20.06 -16.45
N GLY A 29 -4.59 20.68 -17.29
CA GLY A 29 -3.27 20.17 -17.71
C GLY A 29 -2.19 20.06 -16.63
N SER A 30 -2.50 19.45 -15.47
CA SER A 30 -1.72 19.47 -14.24
C SER A 30 -2.38 18.72 -13.05
N TYR A 31 -3.72 18.64 -12.94
CA TYR A 31 -4.40 17.96 -11.82
C TYR A 31 -5.86 17.58 -12.13
N ALA A 32 -6.47 16.68 -11.37
CA ALA A 32 -7.86 16.26 -11.52
C ALA A 32 -8.50 15.75 -10.21
N TYR A 33 -9.83 15.86 -10.11
CA TYR A 33 -10.65 15.20 -9.08
C TYR A 33 -11.56 14.19 -9.79
N PRO A 34 -11.15 12.90 -9.88
CA PRO A 34 -11.92 11.92 -10.65
C PRO A 34 -13.31 11.62 -10.11
N GLU A 35 -13.55 11.78 -8.80
CA GLU A 35 -14.81 11.46 -8.11
C GLU A 35 -15.37 10.09 -8.52
N GLY A 36 -14.71 9.02 -8.09
CA GLY A 36 -15.02 7.64 -8.48
C GLY A 36 -13.78 6.78 -8.68
N ALA A 37 -13.98 5.64 -9.36
CA ALA A 37 -12.92 4.65 -9.56
C ALA A 37 -12.01 5.00 -10.77
N VAL A 38 -10.70 5.01 -10.55
CA VAL A 38 -9.64 5.15 -11.55
C VAL A 38 -8.53 4.15 -11.25
N ALA A 39 -8.34 3.19 -12.16
CA ALA A 39 -7.20 2.27 -12.20
C ALA A 39 -6.87 1.64 -10.82
N GLY A 40 -7.89 1.07 -10.17
CA GLY A 40 -7.76 0.39 -8.87
C GLY A 40 -8.03 1.27 -7.65
N TRP A 41 -8.03 2.60 -7.80
CA TRP A 41 -8.29 3.54 -6.72
C TRP A 41 -9.67 4.18 -6.83
N THR A 42 -10.29 4.50 -5.70
CA THR A 42 -11.54 5.28 -5.62
C THR A 42 -11.26 6.61 -4.93
N PHE A 43 -11.64 7.70 -5.58
CA PHE A 43 -11.41 9.07 -5.14
C PHE A 43 -12.73 9.71 -4.69
N TYR A 44 -12.70 10.44 -3.57
CA TYR A 44 -13.80 11.32 -3.16
C TYR A 44 -13.24 12.53 -2.42
N GLY A 45 -13.43 13.74 -2.95
CA GLY A 45 -12.76 14.94 -2.43
C GLY A 45 -11.23 14.84 -2.46
N ALA A 46 -10.70 13.94 -3.28
CA ALA A 46 -9.30 13.57 -3.45
C ALA A 46 -9.00 13.53 -4.95
N GLY A 47 -7.72 13.50 -5.32
CA GLY A 47 -7.40 13.59 -6.74
C GLY A 47 -6.00 13.18 -7.12
N LEU A 48 -5.66 13.56 -8.35
CA LEU A 48 -4.42 13.24 -9.05
C LEU A 48 -3.73 14.53 -9.48
N ILE A 49 -2.41 14.55 -9.43
CA ILE A 49 -1.57 15.64 -9.91
C ILE A 49 -0.54 15.07 -10.89
N ASN A 50 -0.30 15.80 -11.97
CA ASN A 50 0.86 15.61 -12.83
C ASN A 50 2.02 16.44 -12.27
N GLY A 51 2.98 15.77 -11.64
CA GLY A 51 4.15 16.36 -11.00
C GLY A 51 5.17 16.94 -11.97
N THR A 52 5.07 16.67 -13.28
CA THR A 52 6.05 17.09 -14.29
C THR A 52 5.71 18.41 -14.98
N THR A 53 4.49 18.92 -14.76
CA THR A 53 4.00 20.16 -15.38
C THR A 53 3.70 21.20 -14.31
N ALA A 54 3.89 22.48 -14.63
CA ALA A 54 3.61 23.55 -13.68
C ALA A 54 2.10 23.63 -13.38
N THR A 55 1.74 23.57 -12.11
CA THR A 55 0.35 23.49 -11.64
C THR A 55 -0.02 24.64 -10.70
N PRO A 56 -1.31 24.97 -10.50
CA PRO A 56 -1.74 25.80 -9.37
C PRO A 56 -1.52 25.17 -7.98
N TRP A 57 -1.07 23.91 -7.92
CA TRP A 57 -0.79 23.20 -6.67
C TRP A 57 0.60 23.54 -6.14
N PHE A 58 1.61 23.61 -7.02
CA PHE A 58 3.00 23.86 -6.63
C PHE A 58 3.71 24.93 -7.48
N GLY A 59 2.99 25.60 -8.37
CA GLY A 59 3.55 26.61 -9.27
C GLY A 59 4.55 25.99 -10.24
N TRP A 60 5.79 26.47 -10.19
CA TRP A 60 6.87 26.08 -11.11
C TRP A 60 7.87 25.08 -10.51
N ALA A 61 7.79 24.82 -9.21
CA ALA A 61 8.73 23.99 -8.49
C ALA A 61 7.96 22.85 -7.81
N PRO A 62 7.80 21.69 -8.47
CA PRO A 62 7.20 20.53 -7.82
C PRO A 62 8.06 20.09 -6.62
N PRO A 63 7.43 19.56 -5.56
CA PRO A 63 8.16 18.87 -4.50
C PRO A 63 9.03 17.77 -5.12
N GLN A 64 10.21 17.55 -4.57
CA GLN A 64 11.15 16.54 -5.04
C GLN A 64 10.82 15.17 -4.43
N GLY A 65 11.36 14.11 -5.03
CA GLY A 65 11.34 12.76 -4.44
C GLY A 65 10.09 11.92 -4.72
N PHE A 66 9.15 12.40 -5.55
CA PHE A 66 8.09 11.55 -6.10
C PHE A 66 8.64 10.61 -7.18
N SER A 67 7.91 9.52 -7.43
CA SER A 67 8.18 8.53 -8.45
C SER A 67 7.36 8.85 -9.71
N GLY A 68 7.90 8.52 -10.89
CA GLY A 68 7.16 8.69 -12.14
C GLY A 68 6.81 10.15 -12.48
N ALA A 69 5.59 10.36 -12.96
CA ALA A 69 5.07 11.63 -13.42
C ALA A 69 3.79 12.08 -12.70
N GLN A 70 3.14 11.19 -11.97
CA GLN A 70 1.86 11.40 -11.33
C GLN A 70 1.90 11.01 -9.86
N TYR A 71 1.02 11.63 -9.07
CA TYR A 71 0.78 11.22 -7.70
C TYR A 71 -0.64 11.59 -7.27
N GLY A 72 -1.13 10.86 -6.27
CA GLY A 72 -2.41 11.13 -5.65
C GLY A 72 -2.33 12.24 -4.61
N PHE A 73 -3.49 12.73 -4.18
CA PHE A 73 -3.58 13.62 -3.04
C PHE A 73 -4.87 13.42 -2.26
N VAL A 74 -4.79 13.67 -0.94
CA VAL A 74 -5.96 13.86 -0.08
C VAL A 74 -6.03 15.33 0.34
N GLN A 75 -7.19 15.93 0.16
CA GLN A 75 -7.43 17.33 0.47
C GLN A 75 -8.56 17.47 1.50
N GLY A 76 -8.38 18.34 2.49
CA GLY A 76 -9.40 18.61 3.49
C GLY A 76 -9.85 17.33 4.19
N GLN A 77 -11.12 16.96 4.01
CA GLN A 77 -11.74 15.73 4.52
C GLN A 77 -12.02 14.67 3.43
N GLY A 78 -11.33 14.79 2.29
CA GLY A 78 -11.40 13.80 1.22
C GLY A 78 -10.68 12.51 1.56
N TRP A 79 -10.95 11.47 0.78
CA TRP A 79 -10.41 10.14 0.97
C TRP A 79 -10.07 9.47 -0.36
N LEU A 80 -9.04 8.65 -0.29
CA LEU A 80 -8.51 7.83 -1.37
C LEU A 80 -8.51 6.37 -0.88
N VAL A 81 -9.16 5.49 -1.64
CA VAL A 81 -9.42 4.11 -1.22
C VAL A 81 -8.94 3.11 -2.28
N GLN A 82 -8.31 2.04 -1.85
CA GLN A 82 -8.09 0.86 -2.70
C GLN A 82 -8.51 -0.41 -1.97
N SER A 83 -9.24 -1.28 -2.68
CA SER A 83 -9.51 -2.63 -2.20
C SER A 83 -8.34 -3.54 -2.57
N ILE A 84 -7.71 -4.13 -1.55
CA ILE A 84 -6.62 -5.09 -1.68
C ILE A 84 -7.10 -6.46 -1.24
N THR A 85 -6.61 -7.53 -1.86
CA THR A 85 -6.90 -8.91 -1.43
C THR A 85 -5.62 -9.55 -0.95
N ALA A 86 -5.62 -10.08 0.28
CA ALA A 86 -4.44 -10.70 0.85
C ALA A 86 -4.25 -12.10 0.27
N ASP A 87 -3.11 -12.37 -0.36
CA ASP A 87 -2.80 -13.70 -0.92
C ASP A 87 -2.37 -14.70 0.17
N VAL A 88 -1.82 -14.20 1.28
CA VAL A 88 -1.36 -14.97 2.43
C VAL A 88 -1.83 -14.35 3.73
N SER A 89 -1.91 -15.16 4.79
CA SER A 89 -2.18 -14.66 6.13
C SER A 89 -0.90 -14.19 6.82
N GLY A 90 -0.95 -13.05 7.51
CA GLY A 90 0.22 -12.48 8.18
C GLY A 90 0.07 -11.00 8.45
N ALA A 91 1.12 -10.35 8.94
CA ALA A 91 1.09 -8.93 9.27
C ALA A 91 1.20 -8.08 7.99
N LEU A 92 0.24 -7.17 7.78
CA LEU A 92 0.32 -6.20 6.69
C LEU A 92 1.55 -5.30 6.88
N GLN A 93 2.29 -5.08 5.81
CA GLN A 93 3.38 -4.11 5.71
C GLN A 93 2.96 -3.07 4.67
N LEU A 94 3.02 -1.80 5.02
CA LEU A 94 2.61 -0.70 4.17
C LEU A 94 3.76 0.31 4.05
N SER A 95 3.98 0.82 2.85
CA SER A 95 4.81 2.00 2.61
C SER A 95 4.19 2.92 1.58
N TRP A 96 4.55 4.20 1.65
CA TRP A 96 4.21 5.20 0.64
C TRP A 96 5.14 6.40 0.76
N LEU A 97 5.24 7.17 -0.31
CA LEU A 97 5.87 8.47 -0.30
C LEU A 97 4.83 9.54 0.06
N GLU A 98 5.19 10.41 1.00
CA GLU A 98 4.36 11.51 1.49
C GLU A 98 5.05 12.86 1.20
N GLY A 99 4.38 13.69 0.39
CA GLY A 99 4.76 15.08 0.11
C GLY A 99 3.63 16.05 0.46
N SER A 100 3.79 17.34 0.19
CA SER A 100 2.70 18.29 0.44
C SER A 100 2.68 19.50 -0.50
N ARG A 101 1.51 20.14 -0.54
CA ARG A 101 1.32 21.40 -1.24
C ARG A 101 2.12 22.52 -0.56
N PRO A 102 2.88 23.35 -1.27
CA PRO A 102 3.52 24.51 -0.66
C PRO A 102 2.52 25.65 -0.38
N ASP A 103 2.80 26.47 0.64
CA ASP A 103 2.03 27.69 0.92
C ASP A 103 2.61 28.88 0.14
N ILE A 104 2.35 28.90 -1.17
CA ILE A 104 2.90 29.93 -2.08
C ILE A 104 1.94 31.06 -2.40
N PHE A 105 0.66 30.93 -2.01
CA PHE A 105 -0.39 31.91 -2.34
C PHE A 105 -0.94 32.67 -1.13
N GLY A 106 -0.55 32.31 0.10
CA GLY A 106 -0.99 33.00 1.32
C GLY A 106 -2.51 33.00 1.55
N GLY A 107 -3.25 32.17 0.80
CA GLY A 107 -4.72 32.16 0.71
C GLY A 107 -5.40 31.11 1.58
N GLY A 108 -4.67 30.46 2.49
CA GLY A 108 -5.18 29.35 3.31
C GLY A 108 -5.20 27.99 2.60
N TYR A 109 -4.70 27.94 1.36
CA TYR A 109 -4.51 26.72 0.57
C TYR A 109 -3.08 26.20 0.73
N LYS A 110 -2.88 25.15 1.51
CA LYS A 110 -1.51 24.80 1.95
C LYS A 110 -1.32 23.29 2.17
N GLY A 111 -0.12 22.89 2.57
CA GLY A 111 0.24 21.48 2.76
C GLY A 111 0.34 21.07 4.23
N ASP A 112 -0.24 21.85 5.14
CA ASP A 112 -0.33 21.46 6.56
C ASP A 112 -1.51 20.48 6.75
N GLN A 113 -1.51 19.36 6.04
CA GLN A 113 -2.61 18.40 6.05
C GLN A 113 -2.35 17.31 7.09
N SER A 114 -3.32 17.10 7.97
CA SER A 114 -3.39 15.88 8.78
C SER A 114 -4.23 14.84 8.05
N TYR A 115 -3.80 13.59 8.05
CA TYR A 115 -4.56 12.50 7.45
C TYR A 115 -4.37 11.21 8.25
N GLU A 116 -5.28 10.27 8.09
CA GLU A 116 -5.22 8.95 8.70
C GLU A 116 -5.08 7.88 7.62
N VAL A 117 -4.47 6.78 8.01
CA VAL A 117 -4.41 5.56 7.21
C VAL A 117 -5.20 4.48 7.94
N TRP A 118 -6.16 3.88 7.25
CA TRP A 118 -7.04 2.84 7.80
C TRP A 118 -6.99 1.58 6.95
N LEU A 119 -7.23 0.44 7.61
CA LEU A 119 -7.59 -0.83 6.97
C LEU A 119 -9.00 -1.20 7.41
N ASP A 120 -9.96 -1.11 6.50
CA ASP A 120 -11.40 -1.15 6.78
C ASP A 120 -11.79 -0.16 7.90
N THR A 121 -12.01 -0.67 9.12
CA THR A 121 -12.37 0.11 10.30
C THR A 121 -11.24 0.22 11.32
N SER A 122 -10.05 -0.30 11.01
CA SER A 122 -8.88 -0.28 11.90
C SER A 122 -7.97 0.89 11.55
N LEU A 123 -7.78 1.83 12.48
CA LEU A 123 -6.81 2.91 12.32
C LEU A 123 -5.40 2.34 12.41
N LEU A 124 -4.62 2.51 11.34
CA LEU A 124 -3.20 2.12 11.31
C LEU A 124 -2.32 3.25 11.84
N GLY A 125 -2.64 4.50 11.53
CA GLY A 125 -1.91 5.66 12.04
C GLY A 125 -2.47 7.00 11.57
N THR A 126 -2.05 8.05 12.27
CA THR A 126 -2.35 9.44 11.93
C THR A 126 -1.05 10.17 11.60
N PHE A 127 -1.05 10.88 10.49
CA PHE A 127 0.10 11.55 9.90
C PHE A 127 -0.20 13.03 9.72
N SER A 128 0.85 13.82 9.58
CA SER A 128 0.74 15.23 9.26
C SER A 128 1.90 15.66 8.40
N THR A 129 1.57 16.46 7.40
CA THR A 129 2.50 17.08 6.47
C THR A 129 2.77 18.52 6.88
N GLN A 130 3.92 19.06 6.47
CA GLN A 130 4.25 20.47 6.54
C GLN A 130 4.26 21.05 5.14
N SER A 131 3.69 22.24 4.97
CA SER A 131 3.60 22.92 3.67
C SER A 131 4.94 23.00 2.94
N GLY A 132 4.97 22.44 1.73
CA GLY A 132 6.13 22.46 0.84
C GLY A 132 7.21 21.43 1.17
N GLN A 133 6.91 20.42 1.99
CA GLN A 133 7.83 19.31 2.20
C GLN A 133 7.98 18.50 0.90
N ASP A 134 9.22 18.10 0.62
CA ASP A 134 9.51 17.08 -0.38
C ASP A 134 8.94 15.72 0.05
N PHE A 135 8.81 14.81 -0.91
CA PHE A 135 8.33 13.46 -0.64
C PHE A 135 9.30 12.71 0.28
N THR A 136 8.75 12.11 1.32
CA THR A 136 9.49 11.28 2.28
C THR A 136 8.82 9.92 2.43
N LEU A 137 9.63 8.88 2.58
CA LEU A 137 9.12 7.53 2.77
C LEU A 137 8.46 7.37 4.15
N ARG A 138 7.26 6.83 4.15
CA ARG A 138 6.52 6.34 5.31
C ARG A 138 6.43 4.83 5.27
N THR A 139 6.43 4.22 6.46
CA THR A 139 6.20 2.79 6.63
C THR A 139 5.33 2.53 7.86
N LEU A 140 4.50 1.48 7.81
CA LEU A 140 3.85 0.89 8.97
C LEU A 140 3.77 -0.63 8.87
N SER A 141 3.76 -1.26 10.05
CA SER A 141 3.21 -2.60 10.23
C SER A 141 1.76 -2.49 10.68
N GLY A 142 0.84 -3.04 9.90
CA GLY A 142 -0.59 -3.13 10.22
C GLY A 142 -0.97 -4.40 10.99
N PRO A 143 -2.27 -4.66 11.17
CA PRO A 143 -2.77 -5.88 11.79
C PRO A 143 -2.50 -7.11 10.93
N ASN A 144 -2.77 -8.30 11.50
CA ASN A 144 -2.78 -9.52 10.71
C ASN A 144 -3.98 -9.54 9.75
N VAL A 145 -3.70 -9.79 8.48
CA VAL A 145 -4.69 -10.08 7.44
C VAL A 145 -4.81 -11.58 7.21
N THR A 146 -5.92 -12.01 6.61
CA THR A 146 -6.23 -13.42 6.31
C THR A 146 -6.23 -13.65 4.82
N ALA A 147 -5.56 -14.71 4.36
CA ALA A 147 -5.52 -15.11 2.97
C ALA A 147 -6.94 -15.24 2.37
N GLY A 148 -7.13 -14.72 1.16
CA GLY A 148 -8.39 -14.72 0.42
C GLY A 148 -9.39 -13.64 0.83
N ASN A 149 -9.15 -12.90 1.92
CA ASN A 149 -10.01 -11.79 2.29
C ASN A 149 -9.58 -10.49 1.57
N SER A 150 -10.59 -9.68 1.24
CA SER A 150 -10.38 -8.32 0.74
C SER A 150 -10.52 -7.30 1.86
N TYR A 151 -9.72 -6.24 1.79
CA TYR A 151 -9.65 -5.15 2.74
C TYR A 151 -9.61 -3.82 2.00
N ASN A 152 -10.19 -2.77 2.57
CA ASN A 152 -10.07 -1.42 2.04
C ASN A 152 -8.92 -0.69 2.74
N LEU A 153 -7.85 -0.40 2.00
CA LEU A 153 -6.84 0.56 2.43
C LEU A 153 -7.37 1.97 2.14
N ILE A 154 -7.39 2.83 3.15
CA ILE A 154 -7.99 4.16 3.07
C ILE A 154 -6.97 5.19 3.57
N PHE A 155 -6.74 6.21 2.76
CA PHE A 155 -6.12 7.46 3.20
C PHE A 155 -7.24 8.51 3.35
N HIS A 156 -7.39 9.09 4.54
CA HIS A 156 -8.47 10.01 4.87
C HIS A 156 -7.93 11.31 5.41
N GLY A 157 -8.16 12.42 4.71
CA GLY A 157 -7.81 13.75 5.20
C GLY A 157 -8.66 14.17 6.40
N LEU A 158 -8.09 14.96 7.31
CA LEU A 158 -8.77 15.44 8.52
C LEU A 158 -8.95 16.96 8.58
N SER A 159 -8.23 17.72 7.75
CA SER A 159 -8.25 19.18 7.81
C SER A 159 -9.61 19.73 7.37
N ALA A 160 -10.18 20.65 8.15
CA ALA A 160 -11.40 21.36 7.76
C ALA A 160 -11.15 22.49 6.73
N SER A 161 -9.87 22.82 6.50
CA SER A 161 -9.43 23.77 5.49
C SER A 161 -9.02 23.05 4.21
N ASP A 162 -8.79 23.81 3.14
CA ASP A 162 -8.16 23.34 1.91
C ASP A 162 -6.64 23.15 2.14
N ASN A 163 -6.33 22.13 2.95
CA ASN A 163 -4.98 21.64 3.11
C ASN A 163 -4.84 20.37 2.26
N THR A 164 -3.61 20.01 1.85
CA THR A 164 -3.40 18.83 1.01
C THR A 164 -2.09 18.12 1.27
N ALA A 165 -2.19 16.81 1.46
CA ALA A 165 -1.07 15.88 1.46
C ALA A 165 -1.02 15.15 0.12
N PHE A 166 0.18 15.01 -0.42
CA PHE A 166 0.44 14.22 -1.62
C PHE A 166 0.86 12.81 -1.22
N LEU A 167 0.41 11.83 -2.00
CA LEU A 167 0.61 10.41 -1.78
C LEU A 167 1.11 9.79 -3.08
N ASP A 168 2.19 9.02 -3.00
CA ASP A 168 2.79 8.36 -4.15
C ASP A 168 3.45 7.04 -3.74
N ASP A 169 3.75 6.19 -4.71
CA ASP A 169 4.42 4.89 -4.56
C ASP A 169 3.85 4.07 -3.38
N VAL A 170 2.52 4.03 -3.27
CA VAL A 170 1.84 3.25 -2.23
C VAL A 170 2.08 1.77 -2.52
N SER A 171 2.63 1.06 -1.54
CA SER A 171 2.95 -0.36 -1.65
C SER A 171 2.48 -1.07 -0.39
N ALA A 172 1.87 -2.25 -0.57
CA ALA A 172 1.45 -3.09 0.52
C ALA A 172 1.83 -4.54 0.27
N SER A 173 2.32 -5.21 1.30
CA SER A 173 2.67 -6.62 1.26
C SER A 173 2.34 -7.30 2.58
N VAL A 174 2.40 -8.63 2.63
CA VAL A 174 2.10 -9.39 3.85
C VAL A 174 3.34 -10.14 4.30
N SER A 175 3.80 -9.82 5.51
CA SER A 175 4.81 -10.63 6.20
C SER A 175 4.14 -11.89 6.74
N ALA A 176 4.24 -12.98 5.99
CA ALA A 176 3.62 -14.25 6.35
C ALA A 176 4.08 -14.71 7.74
N SER A 177 3.12 -15.02 8.62
CA SER A 177 3.44 -15.70 9.88
C SER A 177 3.98 -17.09 9.50
N GLY A 178 5.29 -17.30 9.69
CA GLY A 178 6.04 -18.41 9.12
C GLY A 178 5.21 -19.69 8.96
N ALA A 179 4.98 -20.09 7.70
CA ALA A 179 4.45 -21.39 7.39
C ALA A 179 5.46 -22.41 7.92
N VAL A 180 5.21 -22.92 9.12
CA VAL A 180 5.90 -24.10 9.65
C VAL A 180 5.63 -25.20 8.62
N PRO A 181 6.65 -25.76 7.95
CA PRO A 181 6.42 -26.91 7.08
C PRO A 181 5.69 -27.96 7.90
N GLU A 182 4.48 -28.28 7.47
CA GLU A 182 3.49 -28.93 8.32
C GLU A 182 4.10 -30.15 9.04
N PRO A 183 3.81 -30.35 10.34
CA PRO A 183 4.24 -31.54 11.10
C PRO A 183 3.93 -32.86 10.38
N ALA A 184 2.97 -32.85 9.46
CA ALA A 184 2.63 -33.97 8.58
C ALA A 184 3.82 -34.45 7.72
N THR A 185 4.68 -33.57 7.21
CA THR A 185 5.85 -34.00 6.41
C THR A 185 6.85 -34.77 7.26
N TRP A 186 7.07 -34.31 8.49
CA TRP A 186 7.92 -34.98 9.47
C TRP A 186 7.31 -36.31 9.92
N ALA A 187 6.00 -36.32 10.18
CA ALA A 187 5.28 -37.54 10.51
C ALA A 187 5.33 -38.55 9.35
N MET A 188 5.22 -38.13 8.09
CA MET A 188 5.32 -39.00 6.91
C MET A 188 6.74 -39.54 6.71
N LEU A 189 7.78 -38.73 6.94
CA LEU A 189 9.17 -39.18 6.90
C LEU A 189 9.47 -40.18 8.03
N ILE A 190 9.08 -39.88 9.27
CA ILE A 190 9.24 -40.78 10.41
C ILE A 190 8.46 -42.07 10.20
N THR A 191 7.22 -41.99 9.71
CA THR A 191 6.39 -43.15 9.37
C THR A 191 7.06 -43.98 8.27
N GLY A 192 7.55 -43.33 7.20
CA GLY A 192 8.29 -43.97 6.12
C GLY A 192 9.55 -44.70 6.61
N PHE A 193 10.37 -44.04 7.41
CA PHE A 193 11.57 -44.65 8.00
C PHE A 193 11.23 -45.78 8.98
N GLY A 194 10.18 -45.62 9.77
CA GLY A 194 9.68 -46.64 10.69
C GLY A 194 9.22 -47.91 9.96
N LEU A 195 8.49 -47.76 8.85
CA LEU A 195 8.05 -48.86 8.00
C LEU A 195 9.24 -49.59 7.35
N ILE A 196 10.20 -48.85 6.80
CA ILE A 196 11.42 -49.43 6.21
C ILE A 196 12.21 -50.21 7.27
N GLY A 197 12.40 -49.64 8.46
CA GLY A 197 13.05 -50.30 9.59
C GLY A 197 12.36 -51.59 10.03
N ALA A 198 11.03 -51.58 10.11
CA ALA A 198 10.24 -52.76 10.49
C ALA A 198 10.36 -53.90 9.47
N VAL A 199 10.37 -53.58 8.17
CA VAL A 199 10.55 -54.56 7.10
C VAL A 199 11.95 -55.18 7.14
N MET A 200 13.00 -54.37 7.35
CA MET A 200 14.37 -54.87 7.50
C MET A 200 14.52 -55.80 8.71
N ARG A 201 13.90 -55.46 9.85
CA ARG A 201 13.93 -56.30 11.06
C ARG A 201 13.26 -57.67 10.87
N ARG A 202 12.17 -57.74 10.09
CA ARG A 202 11.49 -59.00 9.79
C ARG A 202 12.32 -59.96 8.92
N ARG A 203 13.17 -59.43 8.04
CA ARG A 203 14.02 -60.24 7.15
C ARG A 203 15.19 -60.89 7.88
N GLY A 204 15.75 -60.22 8.89
CA GLY A 204 16.82 -60.78 9.72
C GLY A 204 16.38 -61.98 10.59
N LEU A 205 15.10 -62.06 10.94
CA LEU A 205 14.55 -63.15 11.78
C LEU A 205 14.20 -64.42 11.00
N ALA A 206 14.14 -64.37 9.67
CA ALA A 206 13.76 -65.49 8.81
C ALA A 206 14.94 -66.30 8.26
N THR A 207 16.17 -66.04 8.73
CA THR A 207 17.40 -66.71 8.26
C THR A 207 18.14 -67.43 9.39
N ALA A 208 17.43 -68.29 10.12
CA ALA A 208 17.99 -69.23 11.10
C ALA A 208 17.51 -70.65 10.77
#